data_AF-A0A399EEM4-F1
#
_entry.id   AF-A0A399EEM4-F1
#
_cell.length_a   1.000
_cell.length_b   1.000
_cell.length_c   1.000
_cell.angle_alpha   90.00
_cell.angle_beta   90.00
_cell.angle_gamma   90.00
#
_symmetry.space_group_name_H-M   'P 1'
#
loop_
_entity.id
_entity.type
_entity.pdbx_description
1 polymer ?
#
loop_
_entity_poly.entity_id
_entity_poly.type
_entity_poly.pdbx_seq_one_letter_code
_entity_poly.pdbx_strand_id
1 'polypeptide(L)'
;MSVSNVVRRTSYVKRQTLNAPKHDPTASGVLHLARFGYRPSVTGDFPGGGSWGWFFALVVTVGAHLLATSQAQSLSVGLFASPGYLTPTLEGSLEAGGLTLSARLKRDAVGFGLEDDLEFGPAGRFVFGARADLGFGLQPLGWGAEAYLRGSLAQVGLEARVGYASASRALLWAGERNFGGFAGNLGASYRLDPNHTLRASLAYAGDVPGAIFQASTLGLEGAWALREGGATYLAGLGFRMGAYALLGWRGELGEEDTLLDATLRLGWVSRLELGLFQEELRLRLMSTIPLGGAPFEAAASLEGQNLRGDVSYDNGNQRWMVWLRYTFIFD
;
A
#
# COMPACT_ATOMS: atom_id res chain seq x y z
N MET A 1 -49.11 -52.18 -0.38
CA MET A 1 -48.68 -53.56 -0.15
C MET A 1 -47.16 -53.55 -0.06
N SER A 2 -46.60 -53.57 1.15
CA SER A 2 -46.22 -54.77 1.91
C SER A 2 -44.83 -55.27 1.46
N VAL A 3 -43.77 -55.03 2.25
CA VAL A 3 -43.02 -56.06 3.05
C VAL A 3 -41.96 -56.75 2.15
N SER A 4 -40.72 -57.10 2.49
CA SER A 4 -39.90 -57.35 3.69
C SER A 4 -38.45 -57.46 3.17
N ASN A 5 -37.42 -56.94 3.81
CA ASN A 5 -36.69 -57.50 4.97
C ASN A 5 -35.93 -58.85 4.77
N VAL A 6 -34.59 -58.73 4.88
CA VAL A 6 -33.67 -59.47 5.80
C VAL A 6 -33.29 -60.93 5.47
N VAL A 7 -31.97 -61.23 5.47
CA VAL A 7 -31.23 -62.15 6.39
C VAL A 7 -29.99 -62.82 5.76
N ARG A 8 -28.83 -62.45 6.34
CA ARG A 8 -27.63 -63.21 6.79
C ARG A 8 -27.14 -64.46 6.03
N ARG A 9 -25.79 -64.57 5.97
CA ARG A 9 -25.06 -65.64 6.67
C ARG A 9 -23.58 -65.32 6.96
N THR A 10 -23.13 -65.97 8.02
CA THR A 10 -21.98 -65.76 8.90
C THR A 10 -20.77 -66.64 8.49
N SER A 11 -19.55 -66.28 8.90
CA SER A 11 -18.51 -67.24 9.31
C SER A 11 -17.52 -66.58 10.28
N TYR A 12 -16.98 -67.40 11.17
CA TYR A 12 -16.39 -67.09 12.49
C TYR A 12 -14.87 -67.39 12.52
N VAL A 13 -14.25 -67.24 13.71
CA VAL A 13 -12.97 -67.83 14.21
C VAL A 13 -11.76 -66.86 14.13
N LYS A 14 -10.93 -66.57 15.15
CA LYS A 14 -10.63 -67.14 16.49
C LYS A 14 -10.01 -66.06 17.41
N ARG A 15 -10.26 -66.15 18.73
CA ARG A 15 -9.50 -65.47 19.79
C ARG A 15 -8.19 -66.21 20.10
N GLN A 16 -7.15 -65.47 20.46
CA GLN A 16 -6.15 -65.88 21.45
C GLN A 16 -5.85 -64.70 22.39
N THR A 17 -5.90 -65.00 23.68
CA THR A 17 -5.58 -64.15 24.83
C THR A 17 -4.40 -64.78 25.54
N LEU A 18 -3.43 -63.99 26.01
CA LEU A 18 -2.80 -64.05 27.35
C LEU A 18 -1.45 -63.30 27.34
N ASN A 19 -1.37 -62.17 28.05
CA ASN A 19 -0.63 -62.06 29.32
C ASN A 19 -0.46 -60.58 29.70
N ALA A 20 -0.87 -60.27 30.93
CA ALA A 20 -0.56 -59.03 31.64
C ALA A 20 0.37 -59.35 32.81
N PRO A 21 1.26 -58.44 33.23
CA PRO A 21 1.75 -58.38 34.59
C PRO A 21 1.08 -57.24 35.38
N LYS A 22 0.59 -57.61 36.58
CA LYS A 22 0.39 -56.82 37.81
C LYS A 22 1.75 -56.22 38.27
N HIS A 23 1.94 -55.14 39.05
CA HIS A 23 1.14 -54.14 39.77
C HIS A 23 2.18 -53.17 40.39
N ASP A 24 1.98 -51.83 40.41
CA ASP A 24 2.24 -50.99 41.61
C ASP A 24 1.61 -49.59 41.44
N PRO A 25 0.84 -49.03 42.40
CA PRO A 25 0.11 -47.78 42.24
C PRO A 25 0.62 -46.67 43.16
N THR A 26 1.64 -45.90 42.76
CA THR A 26 2.01 -44.63 43.41
C THR A 26 2.80 -43.72 42.46
N ALA A 27 2.10 -43.07 41.53
CA ALA A 27 2.59 -41.82 40.93
C ALA A 27 1.40 -41.04 40.38
N SER A 28 0.98 -40.03 41.12
CA SER A 28 0.06 -38.97 40.71
C SER A 28 0.63 -38.23 39.48
N GLY A 29 0.23 -38.66 38.29
CA GLY A 29 0.52 -38.02 37.00
C GLY A 29 -0.71 -37.28 36.50
N VAL A 30 -0.71 -35.97 36.72
CA VAL A 30 -1.77 -35.02 36.39
C VAL A 30 -2.02 -34.96 34.88
N LEU A 31 -3.29 -35.04 34.49
CA LEU A 31 -3.80 -34.60 33.20
C LEU A 31 -3.36 -33.14 32.95
N HIS A 32 -2.41 -32.92 32.05
CA HIS A 32 -2.17 -31.58 31.52
C HIS A 32 -3.30 -31.21 30.56
N LEU A 33 -4.36 -30.63 31.12
CA LEU A 33 -5.19 -29.66 30.42
C LEU A 33 -4.24 -28.58 29.90
N ALA A 34 -4.07 -28.47 28.58
CA ALA A 34 -3.35 -27.36 27.96
C ALA A 34 -4.16 -26.08 28.21
N ARG A 35 -3.84 -25.42 29.32
CA ARG A 35 -4.34 -24.10 29.70
C ARG A 35 -3.85 -23.12 28.64
N PHE A 36 -4.76 -22.63 27.79
CA PHE A 36 -4.54 -21.40 27.02
C PHE A 36 -4.39 -20.23 28.00
N GLY A 37 -3.16 -20.03 28.47
CA GLY A 37 -2.73 -18.85 29.19
C GLY A 37 -2.17 -17.85 28.20
N TYR A 38 -3.02 -17.03 27.59
CA TYR A 38 -2.57 -15.78 26.98
C TYR A 38 -2.23 -14.83 28.13
N ARG A 39 -0.98 -14.85 28.58
CA ARG A 39 -0.42 -13.73 29.34
C ARG A 39 -0.02 -12.67 28.33
N PRO A 40 -0.65 -11.50 28.28
CA PRO A 40 -0.05 -10.38 27.58
C PRO A 40 1.17 -9.97 28.42
N SER A 41 2.37 -10.38 28.01
CA SER A 41 3.59 -9.72 28.47
C SER A 41 3.64 -8.35 27.82
N VAL A 42 2.87 -7.41 28.38
CA VAL A 42 3.13 -5.97 28.24
C VAL A 42 4.31 -5.66 29.14
N THR A 43 5.48 -6.08 28.69
CA THR A 43 6.78 -5.54 29.08
C THR A 43 7.51 -5.39 27.77
N GLY A 44 7.17 -4.29 27.07
CA GLY A 44 7.88 -3.85 25.89
C GLY A 44 9.26 -3.36 26.31
N ASP A 45 10.17 -4.30 26.55
CA ASP A 45 11.59 -4.02 26.44
C ASP A 45 11.88 -3.91 24.94
N PHE A 46 11.74 -2.69 24.43
CA PHE A 46 12.23 -2.33 23.11
C PHE A 46 13.75 -2.62 23.08
N PRO A 47 14.24 -3.46 22.16
CA PRO A 47 15.68 -3.69 22.04
C PRO A 47 16.31 -2.42 21.47
N GLY A 48 16.84 -1.56 22.36
CA GLY A 48 17.47 -0.30 22.00
C GLY A 48 17.27 0.81 23.02
N GLY A 49 17.55 0.54 24.29
CA GLY A 49 17.64 1.57 25.32
C GLY A 49 18.88 2.45 25.12
N GLY A 50 18.75 3.46 24.26
CA GLY A 50 19.80 4.44 24.04
C GLY A 50 19.41 5.39 22.92
N SER A 51 19.17 6.66 23.30
CA SER A 51 19.20 7.79 22.36
C SER A 51 17.92 8.07 21.51
N TRP A 52 16.74 7.66 21.94
CA TRP A 52 15.49 8.04 21.22
C TRP A 52 15.12 9.52 21.40
N GLY A 53 15.27 10.03 22.62
CA GLY A 53 14.83 11.39 22.97
C GLY A 53 15.53 12.49 22.19
N TRP A 54 16.81 12.32 21.84
CA TRP A 54 17.54 13.36 21.09
C TRP A 54 17.11 13.43 19.63
N PHE A 55 16.72 12.32 18.99
CA PHE A 55 16.26 12.36 17.60
C PHE A 55 14.87 13.02 17.50
N PHE A 56 13.96 12.67 18.42
CA PHE A 56 12.68 13.38 18.54
C PHE A 56 12.89 14.85 18.85
N ALA A 57 13.79 15.19 19.79
CA ALA A 57 14.14 16.57 20.07
C ALA A 57 14.75 17.26 18.84
N LEU A 58 15.64 16.61 18.09
CA LEU A 58 16.23 17.15 16.86
C LEU A 58 15.16 17.42 15.81
N VAL A 59 14.26 16.48 15.54
CA VAL A 59 13.16 16.67 14.58
C VAL A 59 12.26 17.82 15.01
N VAL A 60 11.90 17.90 16.30
CA VAL A 60 11.08 18.98 16.84
C VAL A 60 11.82 20.32 16.79
N THR A 61 13.10 20.36 17.14
CA THR A 61 13.92 21.59 17.17
C THR A 61 14.26 22.08 15.77
N VAL A 62 14.63 21.20 14.85
CA VAL A 62 14.85 21.55 13.43
C VAL A 62 13.53 21.97 12.80
N GLY A 63 12.44 21.23 13.06
CA GLY A 63 11.11 21.64 12.65
C GLY A 63 10.77 23.04 13.16
N ALA A 64 10.90 23.29 14.47
CA ALA A 64 10.65 24.59 15.08
C ALA A 64 11.54 25.72 14.53
N HIS A 65 12.80 25.44 14.22
CA HIS A 65 13.70 26.44 13.60
C HIS A 65 13.33 26.75 12.15
N LEU A 66 12.96 25.73 11.37
CA LEU A 66 12.47 25.93 10.00
C LEU A 66 11.14 26.69 9.99
N LEU A 67 10.24 26.38 10.93
CA LEU A 67 9.00 27.12 11.19
C LEU A 67 9.29 28.60 11.51
N ALA A 68 10.29 28.87 12.36
CA ALA A 68 10.62 30.22 12.82
C ALA A 68 11.33 31.08 11.76
N THR A 69 11.94 30.47 10.74
CA THR A 69 12.74 31.18 9.73
C THR A 69 12.01 31.41 8.41
N SER A 70 10.78 30.89 8.25
CA SER A 70 9.95 31.02 7.03
C SER A 70 10.69 30.67 5.73
N GLN A 71 11.69 29.80 5.81
CA GLN A 71 12.52 29.44 4.64
C GLN A 71 11.90 28.29 3.83
N ALA A 72 11.04 27.48 4.45
CA ALA A 72 10.32 26.40 3.78
C ALA A 72 8.89 26.85 3.44
N GLN A 73 8.39 26.45 2.27
CA GLN A 73 7.01 26.71 1.84
C GLN A 73 6.04 25.69 2.45
N SER A 74 6.53 24.48 2.71
CA SER A 74 5.82 23.49 3.51
C SER A 74 6.75 22.71 4.42
N LEU A 75 6.22 22.31 5.58
CA LEU A 75 6.88 21.44 6.53
C LEU A 75 5.90 20.36 6.98
N SER A 76 6.23 19.10 6.77
CA SER A 76 5.45 17.98 7.26
C SER A 76 6.15 17.23 8.39
N VAL A 77 5.38 16.91 9.43
CA VAL A 77 5.80 15.99 10.49
C VAL A 77 4.96 14.73 10.38
N GLY A 78 5.59 13.57 10.45
CA GLY A 78 4.88 12.31 10.38
C GLY A 78 5.48 11.21 11.24
N LEU A 79 4.73 10.13 11.37
CA LEU A 79 5.09 8.94 12.11
C LEU A 79 4.78 7.72 11.25
N PHE A 80 5.79 6.92 10.98
CA PHE A 80 5.66 5.63 10.30
C PHE A 80 5.85 4.50 11.30
N ALA A 81 4.94 3.53 11.28
CA ALA A 81 4.93 2.38 12.16
C ALA A 81 4.70 1.09 11.38
N SER A 82 5.44 0.04 11.74
CA SER A 82 5.27 -1.34 11.29
C SER A 82 5.76 -2.29 12.40
N PRO A 83 5.45 -3.59 12.36
CA PRO A 83 5.92 -4.53 13.38
C PRO A 83 7.43 -4.43 13.64
N GLY A 84 7.81 -4.02 14.85
CA GLY A 84 9.21 -3.86 15.27
C GLY A 84 9.93 -2.61 14.78
N TYR A 85 9.25 -1.70 14.07
CA TYR A 85 9.87 -0.49 13.53
C TYR A 85 8.95 0.73 13.60
N LEU A 86 9.42 1.77 14.29
CA LEU A 86 8.75 3.06 14.45
C LEU A 86 9.75 4.16 14.09
N THR A 87 9.43 5.01 13.13
CA THR A 87 10.27 6.15 12.74
C THR A 87 9.44 7.43 12.65
N PRO A 88 9.77 8.48 13.43
CA PRO A 88 9.32 9.81 13.10
C PRO A 88 9.95 10.24 11.77
N THR A 89 9.26 11.11 11.04
CA THR A 89 9.68 11.66 9.76
C THR A 89 9.45 13.17 9.78
N LEU A 90 10.44 13.92 9.32
CA LEU A 90 10.35 15.34 9.02
C LEU A 90 10.54 15.49 7.51
N GLU A 91 9.70 16.27 6.85
CA GLU A 91 9.81 16.54 5.43
C GLU A 91 9.59 18.03 5.22
N GLY A 92 10.39 18.67 4.38
CA GLY A 92 10.24 20.07 4.04
C GLY A 92 10.40 20.28 2.56
N SER A 93 9.69 21.27 2.01
CA SER A 93 9.86 21.71 0.63
C SER A 93 10.14 23.20 0.53
N LEU A 94 10.89 23.57 -0.50
CA LEU A 94 11.34 24.93 -0.77
C LEU A 94 11.27 25.18 -2.27
N GLU A 95 10.63 26.27 -2.67
CA GLU A 95 10.54 26.68 -4.07
C GLU A 95 11.70 27.61 -4.43
N ALA A 96 12.43 27.27 -5.49
CA ALA A 96 13.62 27.98 -5.96
C ALA A 96 13.53 28.21 -7.46
N GLY A 97 12.84 29.28 -7.87
CA GLY A 97 12.75 29.71 -9.28
C GLY A 97 11.98 28.74 -10.17
N GLY A 98 10.81 28.27 -9.72
CA GLY A 98 9.98 27.28 -10.41
C GLY A 98 10.28 25.83 -10.03
N LEU A 99 11.49 25.56 -9.54
CA LEU A 99 11.89 24.24 -9.04
C LEU A 99 11.50 24.07 -7.58
N THR A 100 10.75 23.02 -7.25
CA THR A 100 10.49 22.60 -5.87
C THR A 100 11.55 21.62 -5.41
N LEU A 101 12.35 22.02 -4.40
CA LEU A 101 13.28 21.16 -3.70
C LEU A 101 12.61 20.58 -2.46
N SER A 102 12.82 19.29 -2.20
CA SER A 102 12.32 18.63 -0.98
C SER A 102 13.44 17.90 -0.26
N ALA A 103 13.39 17.91 1.07
CA ALA A 103 14.28 17.16 1.92
C ALA A 103 13.46 16.40 2.96
N ARG A 104 13.89 15.19 3.28
CA ARG A 104 13.24 14.31 4.24
C ARG A 104 14.27 13.75 5.20
N LEU A 105 13.94 13.79 6.48
CA LEU A 105 14.73 13.19 7.54
C LEU A 105 13.88 12.14 8.27
N LYS A 106 14.43 10.94 8.39
CA LYS A 106 13.90 9.82 9.18
C LYS A 106 14.97 9.35 10.15
N ARG A 107 14.58 8.50 11.10
CA ARG A 107 15.50 7.92 12.09
C ARG A 107 16.76 7.36 11.43
N ASP A 108 16.55 6.53 10.42
CA ASP A 108 17.61 5.73 9.79
C ASP A 108 17.75 6.04 8.28
N ALA A 109 17.20 7.16 7.80
CA ALA A 109 17.29 7.54 6.39
C ALA A 109 17.20 9.06 6.16
N VAL A 110 17.85 9.54 5.10
CA VAL A 110 17.68 10.90 4.55
C VAL A 110 17.23 10.82 3.11
N GLY A 111 16.31 11.68 2.71
CA GLY A 111 15.78 11.77 1.36
C GLY A 111 15.90 13.17 0.79
N PHE A 112 16.08 13.26 -0.51
CA PHE A 112 16.07 14.51 -1.26
C PHE A 112 15.23 14.33 -2.51
N GLY A 113 14.48 15.36 -2.89
CA GLY A 113 13.70 15.37 -4.11
C GLY A 113 13.76 16.72 -4.80
N LEU A 114 13.48 16.69 -6.09
CA LEU A 114 13.30 17.86 -6.93
C LEU A 114 12.08 17.61 -7.83
N GLU A 115 11.22 18.60 -7.96
CA GLU A 115 10.06 18.59 -8.85
C GLU A 115 10.01 19.93 -9.59
N ASP A 116 9.71 19.88 -10.87
CA ASP A 116 9.51 21.04 -11.73
C ASP A 116 8.37 20.73 -12.70
N ASP A 117 7.91 21.75 -13.42
CA ASP A 117 6.85 21.58 -14.37
C ASP A 117 6.99 22.46 -15.62
N LEU A 118 6.42 21.96 -16.71
CA LEU A 118 6.35 22.62 -18.00
C LEU A 118 4.90 22.94 -18.29
N GLU A 119 4.57 24.23 -18.29
CA GLU A 119 3.25 24.72 -18.69
C GLU A 119 3.25 25.09 -20.18
N PHE A 120 2.27 24.54 -20.91
CA PHE A 120 2.01 24.84 -22.32
C PHE A 120 0.76 25.71 -22.48
N GLY A 121 0.41 26.47 -21.44
CA GLY A 121 -0.82 27.25 -21.37
C GLY A 121 -2.08 26.38 -21.47
N PRO A 122 -3.08 26.76 -22.28
CA PRO A 122 -4.32 25.97 -22.44
C PRO A 122 -4.08 24.58 -23.05
N ALA A 123 -2.93 24.34 -23.67
CA ALA A 123 -2.61 23.05 -24.26
C ALA A 123 -2.34 21.99 -23.19
N GLY A 124 -1.89 22.35 -21.99
CA GLY A 124 -1.68 21.40 -20.90
C GLY A 124 -0.41 21.65 -20.10
N ARG A 125 -0.05 20.70 -19.24
CA ARG A 125 1.06 20.79 -18.29
C ARG A 125 1.71 19.43 -18.07
N PHE A 126 3.03 19.41 -17.96
CA PHE A 126 3.80 18.23 -17.54
C PHE A 126 4.59 18.53 -16.29
N VAL A 127 4.37 17.73 -15.24
CA VAL A 127 5.14 17.76 -14.01
C VAL A 127 6.15 16.62 -14.05
N PHE A 128 7.40 16.89 -13.74
CA PHE A 128 8.46 15.90 -13.69
C PHE A 128 9.30 16.09 -12.44
N GLY A 129 9.88 15.00 -11.95
CA GLY A 129 10.66 15.07 -10.75
C GLY A 129 11.49 13.83 -10.53
N ALA A 130 12.41 13.95 -9.58
CA ALA A 130 13.24 12.85 -9.12
C ALA A 130 13.45 12.97 -7.62
N ARG A 131 13.62 11.82 -6.96
CA ARG A 131 13.98 11.75 -5.55
C ARG A 131 14.89 10.58 -5.28
N ALA A 132 15.69 10.72 -4.24
CA ALA A 132 16.58 9.68 -3.76
C ALA A 132 16.65 9.68 -2.24
N ASP A 133 16.60 8.48 -1.65
CA ASP A 133 16.69 8.28 -0.21
C ASP A 133 17.86 7.33 0.10
N LEU A 134 18.65 7.68 1.11
CA LEU A 134 19.78 6.92 1.62
C LEU A 134 19.46 6.47 3.05
N GLY A 135 19.46 5.16 3.28
CA GLY A 135 19.31 4.53 4.58
C GLY A 135 20.66 4.19 5.22
N PHE A 136 20.82 4.55 6.48
CA PHE A 136 22.09 4.45 7.22
C PHE A 136 22.05 3.52 8.43
N GLY A 137 20.87 2.99 8.79
CA GLY A 137 20.69 2.12 9.96
C GLY A 137 20.84 0.63 9.64
N LEU A 138 20.71 -0.23 10.67
CA LEU A 138 20.62 -1.69 10.46
C LEU A 138 19.40 -2.06 9.62
N GLN A 139 18.31 -1.29 9.71
CA GLN A 139 17.10 -1.40 8.91
C GLN A 139 16.47 -0.01 8.73
N PRO A 140 16.52 0.62 7.54
CA PRO A 140 17.10 0.14 6.29
C PRO A 140 18.59 0.52 6.11
N LEU A 141 19.42 -0.45 5.74
CA LEU A 141 20.70 -0.20 5.07
C LEU A 141 20.46 -0.28 3.55
N GLY A 142 20.68 0.81 2.84
CA GLY A 142 20.51 0.82 1.39
C GLY A 142 20.19 2.19 0.83
N TRP A 143 19.88 2.24 -0.46
CA TRP A 143 19.48 3.47 -1.13
C TRP A 143 18.33 3.20 -2.09
N GLY A 144 17.60 4.23 -2.45
CA GLY A 144 16.61 4.16 -3.51
C GLY A 144 16.54 5.48 -4.27
N ALA A 145 16.19 5.39 -5.55
CA ALA A 145 15.95 6.54 -6.39
C ALA A 145 14.69 6.30 -7.23
N GLU A 146 13.95 7.37 -7.50
CA GLU A 146 12.79 7.36 -8.38
C GLU A 146 12.76 8.63 -9.21
N ALA A 147 12.33 8.50 -10.47
CA ALA A 147 11.98 9.61 -11.34
C ALA A 147 10.55 9.41 -11.85
N TYR A 148 9.86 10.51 -12.13
CA TYR A 148 8.53 10.50 -12.71
C TYR A 148 8.33 11.68 -13.67
N LEU A 149 7.37 11.49 -14.56
CA LEU A 149 6.82 12.46 -15.50
C LEU A 149 5.32 12.21 -15.57
N ARG A 150 4.49 13.21 -15.34
CA ARG A 150 3.04 13.08 -15.43
C ARG A 150 2.45 14.35 -16.01
N GLY A 151 1.43 14.21 -16.86
CA GLY A 151 0.77 15.37 -17.40
C GLY A 151 -0.06 15.05 -18.61
N SER A 152 -0.49 16.11 -19.28
CA SER A 152 -1.24 16.02 -20.51
C SER A 152 -0.92 17.19 -21.43
N LEU A 153 -1.07 16.93 -22.72
CA LEU A 153 -1.00 17.92 -23.78
C LEU A 153 -2.11 17.62 -24.79
N ALA A 154 -3.03 18.57 -24.95
CA ALA A 154 -4.22 18.50 -25.76
C ALA A 154 -5.05 17.23 -25.48
N GLN A 155 -5.05 16.27 -26.41
CA GLN A 155 -5.81 15.03 -26.31
C GLN A 155 -5.00 13.90 -25.65
N VAL A 156 -3.70 14.09 -25.44
CA VAL A 156 -2.79 13.06 -24.96
C VAL A 156 -2.49 13.29 -23.48
N GLY A 157 -2.65 12.25 -22.67
CA GLY A 157 -2.12 12.19 -21.30
C GLY A 157 -0.98 11.19 -21.26
N LEU A 158 0.05 11.48 -20.48
CA LEU A 158 1.18 10.58 -20.28
C LEU A 158 1.58 10.58 -18.81
N GLU A 159 1.85 9.39 -18.30
CA GLU A 159 2.38 9.14 -16.98
C GLU A 159 3.52 8.15 -17.12
N ALA A 160 4.69 8.47 -16.58
CA ALA A 160 5.82 7.58 -16.50
C ALA A 160 6.42 7.71 -15.11
N ARG A 161 6.76 6.59 -14.49
CA ARG A 161 7.51 6.56 -13.25
C ARG A 161 8.42 5.34 -13.27
N VAL A 162 9.63 5.54 -12.78
CA VAL A 162 10.66 4.51 -12.75
C VAL A 162 11.49 4.71 -11.50
N GLY A 163 11.80 3.62 -10.81
CA GLY A 163 12.59 3.67 -9.61
C GLY A 163 13.35 2.38 -9.36
N TYR A 164 14.35 2.50 -8.51
CA TYR A 164 15.13 1.38 -8.02
C TYR A 164 15.34 1.57 -6.52
N ALA A 165 15.25 0.48 -5.76
CA ALA A 165 15.55 0.48 -4.33
C ALA A 165 16.41 -0.74 -3.97
N SER A 166 17.55 -0.53 -3.33
CA SER A 166 18.39 -1.63 -2.84
C SER A 166 17.84 -2.25 -1.55
N ALA A 167 16.91 -1.58 -0.88
CA ALA A 167 16.19 -2.03 0.32
C ALA A 167 14.68 -1.84 0.13
N SER A 168 13.88 -2.32 1.10
CA SER A 168 12.42 -2.21 1.03
C SER A 168 11.98 -0.74 0.90
N ARG A 169 11.21 -0.44 -0.15
CA ARG A 169 10.71 0.90 -0.45
C ARG A 169 9.96 1.54 0.71
N ALA A 170 9.13 0.82 1.48
CA ALA A 170 8.42 1.45 2.60
C ALA A 170 9.34 1.88 3.75
N LEU A 171 10.52 1.27 3.88
CA LEU A 171 11.51 1.66 4.89
C LEU A 171 12.25 2.94 4.44
N LEU A 172 12.62 3.01 3.17
CA LEU A 172 13.27 4.19 2.57
C LEU A 172 12.30 5.36 2.40
N TRP A 173 11.09 5.14 1.86
CA TRP A 173 10.03 6.11 1.66
C TRP A 173 8.77 5.75 2.46
N ALA A 174 8.41 6.58 3.44
CA ALA A 174 7.35 6.25 4.40
C ALA A 174 5.99 6.34 3.71
N GLY A 175 5.11 5.38 3.99
CA GLY A 175 3.77 5.33 3.41
C GLY A 175 3.69 4.81 1.98
N GLU A 176 4.80 4.37 1.41
CA GLU A 176 4.83 3.80 0.06
C GLU A 176 4.80 2.28 0.09
N ARG A 177 4.26 1.68 -0.99
CA ARG A 177 4.17 0.23 -1.11
C ARG A 177 5.56 -0.41 -1.13
N ASN A 178 5.64 -1.59 -0.52
CA ASN A 178 6.88 -2.35 -0.45
C ASN A 178 7.23 -2.96 -1.81
N PHE A 179 8.37 -2.56 -2.36
CA PHE A 179 9.15 -3.38 -3.28
C PHE A 179 10.64 -3.19 -3.00
N GLY A 180 11.45 -4.13 -3.45
CA GLY A 180 12.90 -3.97 -3.60
C GLY A 180 13.27 -4.24 -5.06
N GLY A 181 14.37 -3.64 -5.53
CA GLY A 181 14.82 -3.70 -6.91
C GLY A 181 14.17 -2.65 -7.81
N PHE A 182 14.17 -2.93 -9.12
CA PHE A 182 13.62 -2.04 -10.14
C PHE A 182 12.10 -2.13 -10.21
N ALA A 183 11.46 -0.98 -10.36
CA ALA A 183 10.03 -0.86 -10.59
C ALA A 183 9.72 0.30 -11.54
N GLY A 184 8.64 0.19 -12.29
CA GLY A 184 8.15 1.31 -13.10
C GLY A 184 6.75 1.11 -13.63
N ASN A 185 6.16 2.21 -14.08
CA ASN A 185 4.89 2.27 -14.78
C ASN A 185 4.96 3.31 -15.89
N LEU A 186 4.30 3.00 -17.00
CA LEU A 186 4.08 3.87 -18.13
C LEU A 186 2.60 3.80 -18.48
N GLY A 187 1.91 4.92 -18.41
CA GLY A 187 0.53 5.10 -18.80
C GLY A 187 0.43 6.13 -19.90
N ALA A 188 -0.46 5.87 -20.86
CA ALA A 188 -0.85 6.84 -21.87
C ALA A 188 -2.38 6.87 -21.94
N SER A 189 -2.94 8.05 -22.18
CA SER A 189 -4.34 8.22 -22.50
C SER A 189 -4.51 9.06 -23.74
N TYR A 190 -5.51 8.75 -24.55
CA TYR A 190 -5.86 9.49 -25.75
C TYR A 190 -7.36 9.79 -25.75
N ARG A 191 -7.71 11.06 -25.75
CA ARG A 191 -9.10 11.52 -25.85
C ARG A 191 -9.52 11.51 -27.31
N LEU A 192 -10.41 10.58 -27.66
CA LEU A 192 -10.96 10.46 -29.01
C LEU A 192 -11.94 11.60 -29.30
N ASP A 193 -12.79 11.91 -28.34
CA ASP A 193 -13.80 12.96 -28.39
C ASP A 193 -14.15 13.43 -26.96
N PRO A 194 -15.09 14.38 -26.77
CA PRO A 194 -15.42 14.86 -25.44
C PRO A 194 -15.85 13.78 -24.43
N ASN A 195 -16.39 12.66 -24.91
CA ASN A 195 -16.98 11.60 -24.10
C ASN A 195 -16.12 10.33 -24.06
N HIS A 196 -15.26 10.10 -25.05
CA HIS A 196 -14.49 8.86 -25.17
C HIS A 196 -12.98 9.06 -24.96
N THR A 197 -12.39 8.26 -24.07
CA THR A 197 -10.95 8.25 -23.82
C THR A 197 -10.40 6.83 -23.82
N LEU A 198 -9.37 6.58 -24.61
CA LEU A 198 -8.59 5.35 -24.57
C LEU A 198 -7.46 5.49 -23.56
N ARG A 199 -7.16 4.41 -22.84
CA ARG A 199 -6.06 4.35 -21.87
C ARG A 199 -5.28 3.06 -22.11
N ALA A 200 -3.97 3.16 -22.04
CA ALA A 200 -3.06 2.02 -22.07
C ALA A 200 -2.04 2.20 -20.95
N SER A 201 -1.70 1.12 -20.27
CA SER A 201 -0.62 1.14 -19.28
C SER A 201 0.21 -0.14 -19.31
N LEU A 202 1.49 0.04 -18.98
CA LEU A 202 2.51 -0.96 -18.81
C LEU A 202 3.11 -0.74 -17.42
N ALA A 203 3.21 -1.79 -16.61
CA ALA A 203 3.84 -1.71 -15.30
C ALA A 203 4.75 -2.90 -15.07
N TYR A 204 5.85 -2.70 -14.37
CA TYR A 204 6.75 -3.75 -13.92
C TYR A 204 7.13 -3.50 -12.48
N ALA A 205 6.73 -4.38 -11.56
CA ALA A 205 6.97 -4.25 -10.11
C ALA A 205 6.53 -2.90 -9.47
N GLY A 206 5.93 -2.00 -10.24
CA GLY A 206 5.55 -0.64 -9.88
C GLY A 206 4.13 -0.55 -9.38
N ASP A 207 3.72 0.70 -9.15
CA ASP A 207 2.53 1.14 -8.43
C ASP A 207 1.22 0.90 -9.20
N VAL A 208 1.00 -0.33 -9.64
CA VAL A 208 -0.36 -0.84 -9.75
C VAL A 208 -0.66 -1.39 -8.39
N PRO A 209 -1.71 -0.91 -7.73
CA PRO A 209 -1.93 -1.31 -6.36
C PRO A 209 -2.07 -2.86 -6.34
N GLY A 210 -1.81 -3.54 -5.22
CA GLY A 210 -1.89 -5.01 -5.11
C GLY A 210 -0.54 -5.67 -5.42
N ALA A 211 0.36 -5.55 -4.45
CA ALA A 211 1.69 -6.14 -4.44
C ALA A 211 1.64 -7.62 -4.03
N ILE A 212 0.60 -8.37 -4.41
CA ILE A 212 0.28 -9.63 -3.68
C ILE A 212 1.42 -10.65 -3.73
N PHE A 213 2.34 -10.61 -4.68
CA PHE A 213 3.54 -11.44 -4.57
C PHE A 213 4.74 -10.62 -5.02
N GLN A 214 5.79 -10.61 -4.20
CA GLN A 214 7.09 -9.97 -4.40
C GLN A 214 7.84 -10.43 -5.68
N ALA A 215 7.13 -10.96 -6.67
CA ALA A 215 7.63 -11.24 -8.00
C ALA A 215 7.43 -9.98 -8.86
N SER A 216 8.54 -9.45 -9.35
CA SER A 216 8.56 -8.42 -10.37
C SER A 216 7.80 -8.93 -11.61
N THR A 217 6.60 -8.42 -11.83
CA THR A 217 5.70 -8.91 -12.88
C THR A 217 5.34 -7.82 -13.84
N LEU A 218 5.36 -8.18 -15.13
CA LEU A 218 4.86 -7.34 -16.19
C LEU A 218 3.33 -7.30 -16.11
N GLY A 219 2.79 -6.09 -16.06
CA GLY A 219 1.38 -5.78 -16.15
C GLY A 219 1.12 -4.98 -17.42
N LEU A 220 0.10 -5.36 -18.17
CA LEU A 220 -0.41 -4.64 -19.33
C LEU A 220 -1.91 -4.39 -19.11
N GLU A 221 -2.40 -3.18 -19.34
CA GLU A 221 -3.82 -2.85 -19.22
C GLU A 221 -4.23 -1.90 -20.33
N GLY A 222 -5.31 -2.24 -21.05
CA GLY A 222 -5.96 -1.38 -22.02
C GLY A 222 -7.40 -1.14 -21.59
N ALA A 223 -7.85 0.11 -21.65
CA ALA A 223 -9.18 0.49 -21.22
C ALA A 223 -9.78 1.59 -22.09
N TRP A 224 -11.10 1.63 -22.11
CA TRP A 224 -11.90 2.66 -22.72
C TRP A 224 -12.81 3.27 -21.66
N ALA A 225 -12.81 4.60 -21.59
CA ALA A 225 -13.65 5.37 -20.71
C ALA A 225 -14.71 6.12 -21.52
N LEU A 226 -15.96 6.01 -21.07
CA LEU A 226 -17.14 6.68 -21.60
C LEU A 226 -17.68 7.65 -20.55
N ARG A 227 -17.78 8.92 -20.89
CA ARG A 227 -18.48 9.93 -20.07
C ARG A 227 -19.91 10.11 -20.59
N GLU A 228 -20.87 9.80 -19.74
CA GLU A 228 -22.30 9.91 -20.04
C GLU A 228 -23.10 10.23 -18.76
N GLY A 229 -24.04 11.17 -18.85
CA GLY A 229 -24.98 11.47 -17.76
C GLY A 229 -24.32 11.93 -16.45
N GLY A 230 -23.21 12.67 -16.51
CA GLY A 230 -22.46 13.10 -15.32
C GLY A 230 -21.55 12.03 -14.70
N ALA A 231 -21.59 10.80 -15.23
CA ALA A 231 -20.72 9.71 -14.81
C ALA A 231 -19.68 9.37 -15.88
N THR A 232 -18.61 8.70 -15.46
CA THR A 232 -17.58 8.12 -16.32
C THR A 232 -17.51 6.62 -16.05
N TYR A 233 -17.79 5.82 -17.07
CA TYR A 233 -17.70 4.38 -17.05
C TYR A 233 -16.38 3.94 -17.67
N LEU A 234 -15.71 2.96 -17.08
CA LEU A 234 -14.46 2.39 -17.55
C LEU A 234 -14.67 0.91 -17.86
N ALA A 235 -14.26 0.47 -19.04
CA ALA A 235 -14.25 -0.94 -19.41
C ALA A 235 -12.92 -1.27 -20.07
N GLY A 236 -12.31 -2.39 -19.69
CA GLY A 236 -11.00 -2.74 -20.21
C GLY A 236 -10.60 -4.19 -19.95
N LEU A 237 -9.41 -4.52 -20.43
CA LEU A 237 -8.78 -5.81 -20.24
C LEU A 237 -7.33 -5.58 -19.84
N GLY A 238 -6.80 -6.46 -19.01
CA GLY A 238 -5.40 -6.45 -18.69
C GLY A 238 -4.84 -7.84 -18.47
N PHE A 239 -3.53 -7.89 -18.31
CA PHE A 239 -2.77 -9.08 -18.06
C PHE A 239 -1.75 -8.79 -16.96
N ARG A 240 -1.82 -9.55 -15.87
CA ARG A 240 -0.86 -9.56 -14.77
C ARG A 240 -0.96 -10.89 -14.05
N MET A 241 0.06 -11.73 -14.15
CA MET A 241 0.01 -13.12 -13.70
C MET A 241 -1.17 -13.94 -14.28
N GLY A 242 -1.87 -13.40 -15.29
CA GLY A 242 -3.14 -13.91 -15.79
C GLY A 242 -3.98 -12.76 -16.36
N ALA A 243 -4.91 -13.10 -17.26
CA ALA A 243 -5.85 -12.12 -17.81
C ALA A 243 -6.87 -11.67 -16.75
N TYR A 244 -7.30 -10.42 -16.84
CA TYR A 244 -8.39 -9.87 -16.04
C TYR A 244 -9.23 -8.88 -16.84
N ALA A 245 -10.50 -8.78 -16.48
CA ALA A 245 -11.39 -7.73 -16.92
C ALA A 245 -11.29 -6.53 -15.97
N LEU A 246 -11.43 -5.33 -16.51
CA LEU A 246 -11.46 -4.07 -15.78
C LEU A 246 -12.83 -3.43 -15.98
N LEU A 247 -13.47 -3.06 -14.88
CA LEU A 247 -14.69 -2.28 -14.85
C LEU A 247 -14.48 -1.12 -13.89
N GLY A 248 -14.97 0.06 -14.23
CA GLY A 248 -14.93 1.19 -13.33
C GLY A 248 -16.10 2.13 -13.55
N TRP A 249 -16.36 2.91 -12.53
CA TRP A 249 -17.41 3.90 -12.50
C TRP A 249 -16.93 5.07 -11.66
N ARG A 250 -17.14 6.27 -12.16
CA ARG A 250 -16.82 7.51 -11.46
C ARG A 250 -17.95 8.50 -11.65
N GLY A 251 -18.56 8.98 -10.58
CA GLY A 251 -19.68 9.92 -10.66
C GLY A 251 -19.93 10.63 -9.35
N GLU A 252 -20.77 11.66 -9.41
CA GLU A 252 -21.23 12.39 -8.23
C GLU A 252 -22.25 11.54 -7.45
N LEU A 253 -22.16 11.62 -6.12
CA LEU A 253 -23.07 11.05 -5.15
C LEU A 253 -23.89 12.18 -4.53
N GLY A 254 -25.19 12.19 -4.79
CA GLY A 254 -26.11 13.16 -4.20
C GLY A 254 -25.86 14.59 -4.66
N GLU A 255 -26.14 15.55 -3.78
CA GLU A 255 -26.14 17.00 -4.08
C GLU A 255 -24.89 17.73 -3.55
N GLU A 256 -24.00 17.08 -2.79
CA GLU A 256 -22.90 17.71 -2.04
C GLU A 256 -21.52 17.62 -2.73
N ASP A 257 -21.46 17.76 -4.06
CA ASP A 257 -20.21 17.71 -4.87
C ASP A 257 -19.27 16.55 -4.50
N THR A 258 -19.85 15.45 -4.01
CA THR A 258 -19.12 14.30 -3.50
C THR A 258 -18.95 13.31 -4.63
N LEU A 259 -17.72 13.02 -5.01
CA LEU A 259 -17.41 12.14 -6.12
C LEU A 259 -16.97 10.77 -5.61
N LEU A 260 -17.61 9.72 -6.11
CA LEU A 260 -17.21 8.34 -5.88
C LEU A 260 -16.56 7.79 -7.16
N ASP A 261 -15.39 7.19 -6.99
CA ASP A 261 -14.63 6.46 -8.00
C ASP A 261 -14.52 5.00 -7.52
N ALA A 262 -15.01 4.07 -8.32
CA ALA A 262 -14.99 2.65 -8.04
C ALA A 262 -14.37 1.92 -9.22
N THR A 263 -13.32 1.15 -8.98
CA THR A 263 -12.66 0.36 -10.02
C THR A 263 -12.50 -1.08 -9.53
N LEU A 264 -12.97 -2.02 -10.35
CA LEU A 264 -12.94 -3.45 -10.12
C LEU A 264 -12.13 -4.15 -11.22
N ARG A 265 -11.12 -4.90 -10.83
CA ARG A 265 -10.41 -5.85 -11.70
C ARG A 265 -10.83 -7.26 -11.31
N LEU A 266 -11.31 -8.04 -12.28
CA LEU A 266 -11.79 -9.41 -12.08
C LEU A 266 -10.96 -10.36 -12.92
N GLY A 267 -10.25 -11.29 -12.29
CA GLY A 267 -9.42 -12.27 -12.96
C GLY A 267 -8.69 -13.14 -11.96
N TRP A 268 -7.49 -13.59 -12.35
CA TRP A 268 -6.65 -14.43 -11.49
C TRP A 268 -6.34 -13.79 -10.13
N VAL A 269 -6.11 -12.48 -10.15
CA VAL A 269 -6.05 -11.63 -8.97
C VAL A 269 -7.14 -10.60 -9.10
N SER A 270 -8.15 -10.67 -8.24
CA SER A 270 -9.26 -9.73 -8.22
C SER A 270 -8.95 -8.57 -7.30
N ARG A 271 -9.46 -7.39 -7.64
CA ARG A 271 -9.10 -6.17 -6.95
C ARG A 271 -10.17 -5.12 -7.01
N LEU A 272 -10.47 -4.53 -5.86
CA LEU A 272 -11.37 -3.41 -5.71
C LEU A 272 -10.60 -2.16 -5.26
N GLU A 273 -10.81 -1.06 -5.94
CA GLU A 273 -10.40 0.29 -5.55
C GLU A 273 -11.66 1.14 -5.40
N LEU A 274 -11.77 1.84 -4.28
CA LEU A 274 -12.82 2.82 -4.03
C LEU A 274 -12.16 4.12 -3.62
N GLY A 275 -12.62 5.23 -4.17
CA GLY A 275 -12.19 6.57 -3.81
C GLY A 275 -13.41 7.44 -3.59
N LEU A 276 -13.50 8.07 -2.42
CA LEU A 276 -14.48 9.10 -2.12
C LEU A 276 -13.75 10.44 -2.06
N PHE A 277 -14.18 11.39 -2.86
CA PHE A 277 -13.56 12.69 -2.99
C PHE A 277 -14.62 13.76 -2.72
N GLN A 278 -14.38 14.55 -1.69
CA GLN A 278 -15.10 15.77 -1.36
C GLN A 278 -14.08 16.91 -1.31
N GLU A 279 -14.54 18.16 -1.31
CA GLU A 279 -13.69 19.36 -1.37
C GLU A 279 -12.52 19.31 -0.38
N GLU A 280 -12.80 18.99 0.89
CA GLU A 280 -11.79 18.97 1.96
C GLU A 280 -11.34 17.56 2.35
N LEU A 281 -11.93 16.50 1.79
CA LEU A 281 -11.74 15.12 2.25
C LEU A 281 -11.56 14.15 1.09
N ARG A 282 -10.50 13.36 1.15
CA ARG A 282 -10.21 12.30 0.19
C ARG A 282 -9.98 11.01 0.94
N LEU A 283 -10.89 10.05 0.74
CA LEU A 283 -10.75 8.69 1.23
C LEU A 283 -10.46 7.77 0.05
N ARG A 284 -9.48 6.89 0.17
CA ARG A 284 -9.29 5.78 -0.77
C ARG A 284 -9.17 4.48 -0.02
N LEU A 285 -9.79 3.45 -0.57
CA LEU A 285 -9.77 2.09 -0.09
C LEU A 285 -9.32 1.20 -1.24
N MET A 286 -8.50 0.22 -0.91
CA MET A 286 -8.03 -0.77 -1.86
C MET A 286 -8.02 -2.13 -1.19
N SER A 287 -8.57 -3.13 -1.87
CA SER A 287 -8.49 -4.53 -1.46
C SER A 287 -8.10 -5.39 -2.67
N THR A 288 -7.13 -6.27 -2.49
CA THR A 288 -6.62 -7.16 -3.54
C THR A 288 -6.67 -8.60 -3.03
N ILE A 289 -7.35 -9.49 -3.76
CA ILE A 289 -7.70 -10.85 -3.34
C ILE A 289 -7.44 -11.81 -4.52
N PRO A 290 -6.54 -12.80 -4.39
CA PRO A 290 -6.29 -13.80 -5.42
C PRO A 290 -7.43 -14.83 -5.48
N LEU A 291 -7.55 -15.49 -6.64
CA LEU A 291 -8.41 -16.66 -6.79
C LEU A 291 -7.95 -17.76 -5.80
N GLY A 292 -8.77 -18.06 -4.79
CA GLY A 292 -8.41 -18.94 -3.66
C GLY A 292 -8.42 -18.27 -2.28
N GLY A 293 -8.63 -16.95 -2.23
CA GLY A 293 -9.00 -16.21 -1.00
C GLY A 293 -7.85 -15.77 -0.09
N ALA A 294 -6.67 -16.40 -0.17
CA ALA A 294 -5.48 -16.01 0.58
C ALA A 294 -4.19 -16.24 -0.23
N PRO A 295 -3.14 -15.41 -0.05
CA PRO A 295 -3.08 -14.21 0.81
C PRO A 295 -3.82 -13.00 0.20
N PHE A 296 -4.32 -12.07 1.03
CA PHE A 296 -4.95 -10.82 0.58
C PHE A 296 -4.19 -9.59 1.09
N GLU A 297 -4.37 -8.47 0.39
CA GLU A 297 -3.85 -7.16 0.79
C GLU A 297 -4.97 -6.14 0.89
N ALA A 298 -4.92 -5.28 1.90
CA ALA A 298 -5.80 -4.13 2.04
C ALA A 298 -4.99 -2.86 2.31
N ALA A 299 -5.46 -1.73 1.79
CA ALA A 299 -4.93 -0.42 2.12
C ALA A 299 -6.07 0.60 2.20
N ALA A 300 -5.90 1.57 3.07
CA ALA A 300 -6.78 2.72 3.16
C ALA A 300 -5.92 3.99 3.31
N SER A 301 -6.31 5.06 2.63
CA SER A 301 -5.71 6.38 2.79
C SER A 301 -6.80 7.39 3.06
N LEU A 302 -6.58 8.26 4.03
CA LEU A 302 -7.41 9.39 4.36
C LEU A 302 -6.56 10.64 4.25
N GLU A 303 -7.00 11.61 3.48
CA GLU A 303 -6.36 12.91 3.34
C GLU A 303 -7.42 13.97 3.55
N GLY A 304 -7.19 14.89 4.47
CA GLY A 304 -8.11 16.00 4.71
C GLY A 304 -7.37 17.21 5.24
N GLN A 305 -7.59 18.36 4.59
CA GLN A 305 -6.85 19.59 4.83
C GLN A 305 -5.33 19.32 4.86
N ASN A 306 -4.71 19.46 6.04
CA ASN A 306 -3.29 19.29 6.28
C ASN A 306 -2.91 17.89 6.79
N LEU A 307 -3.89 17.03 7.06
CA LEU A 307 -3.68 15.70 7.64
C LEU A 307 -3.75 14.63 6.56
N ARG A 308 -2.82 13.68 6.62
CA ARG A 308 -2.84 12.46 5.82
C ARG A 308 -2.54 11.24 6.68
N GLY A 309 -3.35 10.20 6.55
CA GLY A 309 -3.16 8.90 7.16
C GLY A 309 -3.22 7.80 6.10
N ASP A 310 -2.23 6.92 6.07
CA ASP A 310 -2.21 5.73 5.23
C ASP A 310 -2.05 4.50 6.11
N VAL A 311 -2.87 3.47 5.88
CA VAL A 311 -2.76 2.17 6.51
C VAL A 311 -2.73 1.09 5.43
N SER A 312 -1.89 0.09 5.62
CA SER A 312 -1.88 -1.10 4.77
C SER A 312 -1.67 -2.36 5.60
N TYR A 313 -2.24 -3.46 5.10
CA TYR A 313 -2.15 -4.78 5.68
C TYR A 313 -1.90 -5.80 4.58
N ASP A 314 -0.87 -6.61 4.79
CA ASP A 314 -0.52 -7.77 3.97
C ASP A 314 -0.65 -9.02 4.84
N ASN A 315 -1.67 -9.82 4.55
CA ASN A 315 -1.95 -11.04 5.31
C ASN A 315 -0.91 -12.14 5.04
N GLY A 316 -0.33 -12.18 3.83
CA GLY A 316 0.65 -13.21 3.46
C GLY A 316 1.91 -13.12 4.33
N ASN A 317 2.32 -11.91 4.68
CA ASN A 317 3.48 -11.66 5.55
C ASN A 317 3.10 -11.30 6.99
N GLN A 318 1.80 -11.27 7.33
CA GLN A 318 1.28 -10.77 8.61
C GLN A 318 1.83 -9.39 8.98
N ARG A 319 1.96 -8.51 7.98
CA ARG A 319 2.55 -7.18 8.15
C ARG A 319 1.50 -6.11 8.03
N TRP A 320 1.54 -5.15 8.94
CA TRP A 320 0.80 -3.90 8.83
C TRP A 320 1.79 -2.74 8.72
N MET A 321 1.37 -1.67 8.07
CA MET A 321 2.08 -0.40 8.05
C MET A 321 1.08 0.71 8.25
N VAL A 322 1.44 1.67 9.09
CA VAL A 322 0.67 2.89 9.32
C VAL A 322 1.60 4.08 9.11
N TRP A 323 1.13 5.08 8.39
CA TRP A 323 1.78 6.36 8.26
C TRP A 323 0.78 7.45 8.58
N LEU A 324 1.13 8.33 9.50
CA LEU A 324 0.37 9.55 9.80
C LEU A 324 1.27 10.74 9.52
N ARG A 325 0.76 11.77 8.86
CA ARG A 325 1.49 12.98 8.51
C ARG A 325 0.59 14.20 8.64
N TYR A 326 1.12 15.27 9.21
CA TYR A 326 0.52 16.58 9.22
C TYR A 326 1.45 17.57 8.50
N THR A 327 0.91 18.41 7.62
CA THR A 327 1.66 19.38 6.83
C THR A 327 1.28 20.80 7.21
N PHE A 328 2.27 21.57 7.60
CA PHE A 328 2.18 23.01 7.76
C PHE A 328 2.52 23.66 6.42
N ILE A 329 1.71 24.64 6.01
CA ILE A 329 1.92 25.44 4.80
C ILE A 329 2.18 26.87 5.26
N PHE A 330 3.17 27.52 4.65
CA PHE A 330 3.56 28.89 4.97
C PHE A 330 3.36 29.78 3.74
N ASP A 331 2.79 30.95 3.98
CA ASP A 331 2.59 32.01 2.98
C ASP A 331 3.78 32.98 2.96
#